data_AF-A0A319CN06-F1
#
_entry.id   AF-A0A319CN06-F1
#
_cell.length_a   1.000
_cell.length_b   1.000
_cell.length_c   1.000
_cell.angle_alpha   90.00
_cell.angle_beta   90.00
_cell.angle_gamma   90.00
#
_symmetry.space_group_name_H-M   'P 1'
#
loop_
_entity.id
_entity.type
_entity.pdbx_description
1 polymer ?
#
loop_
_entity_poly.entity_id
_entity_poly.type
_entity_poly.pdbx_seq_one_letter_code
_entity_poly.pdbx_strand_id
1 'polypeptide(L)'
;RRRASKPRSRTGCRTCRARRIKCDETPGACQRCTSTGRVCDGYEVQRLPLPPRRKTATASRVPALVPTGFRFTTTTDEIRCFSYFQHRSISHLIASVDNPLWEKLVPQMSYNEPAVYHAIVALGSIHQNLEKHGLRVPGKKSNSTLERFATEQSLRSFSLLTQRRASQDPALRQVILVCCLLFTVTELLCGRPETASVHLAGGLRILRELKAQRCALSPWEQQTTLDTYLHLQSQSFFMMGGPILTTDHEIIYERPYEDHLSTFTTFHEAQRAFEPVFNASCGFHVIFWKQRRGIPVPEFYQASLLSPIRLLSCWNRFLQQLESFVAAPSTRLGAKEKRGVQLLRVITHGQIVGVKSCLLLSNDLSLQSLMEDYVDLHRMLKITLDQIQNRPLISLGVGLTPVFFFLAQCPDYEIRLWAIDGLLSWPHCGGFFDTKQMARLVLQGMKTEL
;
A
#
# COMPACT_ATOMS: atom_id res chain seq x y z
N ARG A 1 -39.30 19.97 -25.56
CA ARG A 1 -38.16 20.39 -26.42
C ARG A 1 -36.90 19.60 -26.03
N ARG A 2 -36.47 18.60 -26.82
CA ARG A 2 -35.16 17.93 -26.64
C ARG A 2 -34.06 18.92 -27.03
N ARG A 3 -33.14 19.28 -26.12
CA ARG A 3 -31.97 20.10 -26.46
C ARG A 3 -31.10 19.33 -27.45
N ALA A 4 -30.88 19.92 -28.63
CA ALA A 4 -29.94 19.38 -29.63
C ALA A 4 -28.54 19.25 -29.01
N SER A 5 -27.99 18.04 -29.02
CA SER A 5 -26.63 17.74 -28.57
C SER A 5 -25.64 18.37 -29.54
N LYS A 6 -25.16 19.59 -29.25
CA LYS A 6 -24.05 20.18 -30.02
C LYS A 6 -22.79 19.32 -29.84
N PRO A 7 -22.00 19.07 -30.90
CA PRO A 7 -20.77 18.29 -30.80
C PRO A 7 -19.82 18.95 -29.80
N ARG A 8 -19.33 18.15 -28.84
CA ARG A 8 -18.34 18.58 -27.84
C ARG A 8 -17.00 18.79 -28.55
N SER A 9 -16.25 19.80 -28.13
CA SER A 9 -14.95 20.08 -28.75
C SER A 9 -13.94 18.96 -28.39
N ARG A 10 -13.08 18.61 -29.35
CA ARG A 10 -12.27 17.39 -29.28
C ARG A 10 -11.03 17.55 -28.41
N THR A 11 -10.55 18.75 -28.14
CA THR A 11 -9.42 19.00 -27.23
C THR A 11 -9.75 20.01 -26.16
N GLY A 12 -10.94 20.60 -26.16
CA GLY A 12 -11.34 21.71 -25.29
C GLY A 12 -10.84 21.71 -23.85
N CYS A 13 -10.55 22.90 -23.34
CA CYS A 13 -9.96 23.11 -22.02
C CYS A 13 -10.85 22.58 -20.88
N ARG A 14 -10.23 22.30 -19.74
CA ARG A 14 -10.90 21.71 -18.56
C ARG A 14 -12.03 22.59 -18.05
N THR A 15 -11.82 23.90 -17.97
CA THR A 15 -12.84 24.87 -17.51
C THR A 15 -14.09 24.84 -18.40
N CYS A 16 -13.93 24.79 -19.72
CA CYS A 16 -15.07 24.67 -20.64
C CYS A 16 -15.78 23.32 -20.51
N ARG A 17 -15.03 22.23 -20.31
CA ARG A 17 -15.60 20.89 -20.12
C ARG A 17 -16.36 20.74 -18.81
N ALA A 18 -15.81 21.23 -17.70
CA ALA A 18 -16.47 21.26 -16.40
C ALA A 18 -17.81 22.01 -16.50
N ARG A 19 -17.80 23.15 -17.21
CA ARG A 19 -19.00 23.95 -17.52
C ARG A 19 -19.93 23.32 -18.57
N ARG A 20 -19.54 22.19 -19.18
CA ARG A 20 -20.26 21.49 -20.26
C ARG A 20 -20.57 22.40 -21.46
N ILE A 21 -19.66 23.32 -21.80
CA ILE A 21 -19.74 24.20 -22.98
C ILE A 21 -18.69 23.80 -24.02
N LYS A 22 -18.95 24.12 -25.30
CA LYS A 22 -17.94 23.97 -26.37
C LYS A 22 -16.72 24.83 -26.03
N CYS A 23 -15.51 24.34 -26.17
CA CYS A 23 -14.31 25.18 -26.08
C CYS A 23 -13.94 25.67 -27.49
N ASP A 24 -13.34 26.85 -27.55
CA ASP A 24 -12.80 27.45 -28.78
C ASP A 24 -11.36 27.00 -29.09
N GLU A 25 -10.70 26.28 -28.17
CA GLU A 25 -9.41 25.59 -28.40
C GLU A 25 -8.23 26.51 -28.74
N THR A 26 -8.30 27.81 -28.38
CA THR A 26 -7.20 28.77 -28.53
C THR A 26 -5.96 28.38 -27.69
N PRO A 27 -4.73 28.49 -28.23
CA PRO A 27 -3.50 28.15 -27.50
C PRO A 27 -3.36 28.89 -26.17
N GLY A 28 -2.84 28.21 -25.15
CA GLY A 28 -2.65 28.75 -23.81
C GLY A 28 -3.96 28.83 -23.01
N ALA A 29 -4.75 29.89 -23.22
CA ALA A 29 -6.01 30.13 -22.51
C ALA A 29 -7.17 30.34 -23.48
N CYS A 30 -8.27 29.60 -23.24
CA CYS A 30 -9.44 29.64 -24.11
C CYS A 30 -10.15 30.99 -24.05
N GLN A 31 -10.61 31.55 -25.18
CA GLN A 31 -11.32 32.82 -25.18
C GLN A 31 -12.64 32.73 -24.40
N ARG A 32 -13.32 31.58 -24.41
CA ARG A 32 -14.54 31.39 -23.59
C ARG A 32 -14.30 31.41 -22.08
N CYS A 33 -13.06 31.26 -21.67
CA CYS A 33 -12.62 31.30 -20.28
C CYS A 33 -12.31 32.76 -19.95
N THR A 34 -11.38 33.35 -20.71
CA THR A 34 -10.86 34.71 -20.49
C THR A 34 -11.91 35.79 -20.69
N SER A 35 -12.76 35.70 -21.72
CA SER A 35 -13.87 36.65 -21.95
C SER A 35 -14.89 36.70 -20.82
N THR A 36 -14.95 35.65 -19.99
CA THR A 36 -15.85 35.59 -18.84
C THR A 36 -15.13 35.83 -17.50
N GLY A 37 -13.90 36.32 -17.54
CA GLY A 37 -13.06 36.56 -16.36
C GLY A 37 -12.64 35.29 -15.61
N ARG A 38 -12.76 34.10 -16.22
CA ARG A 38 -12.41 32.82 -15.57
C ARG A 38 -10.99 32.41 -15.93
N VAL A 39 -10.27 31.86 -14.94
CA VAL A 39 -8.99 31.18 -15.16
C VAL A 39 -9.23 29.97 -16.07
N CYS A 40 -8.42 29.86 -17.13
CA CYS A 40 -8.44 28.70 -18.01
C CYS A 40 -7.49 27.64 -17.45
N ASP A 41 -8.03 26.51 -17.00
CA ASP A 41 -7.27 25.41 -16.40
C ASP A 41 -6.50 24.56 -17.44
N GLY A 42 -6.27 25.13 -18.63
CA GLY A 42 -5.54 24.50 -19.73
C GLY A 42 -6.26 23.32 -20.39
N TYR A 43 -5.53 22.70 -21.32
CA TYR A 43 -6.00 21.58 -22.15
C TYR A 43 -5.55 20.25 -21.57
N GLU A 44 -6.43 19.25 -21.62
CA GLU A 44 -6.13 17.89 -21.16
C GLU A 44 -5.49 17.12 -22.32
N VAL A 45 -4.25 16.70 -22.14
CA VAL A 45 -3.47 16.01 -23.19
C VAL A 45 -3.91 14.56 -23.29
N GLN A 46 -4.28 13.94 -22.16
CA GLN A 46 -4.71 12.55 -22.10
C GLN A 46 -6.21 12.42 -21.86
N ARG A 47 -6.93 11.90 -22.85
CA ARG A 47 -8.34 11.56 -22.71
C ARG A 47 -8.54 10.06 -22.55
N LEU A 48 -9.34 9.70 -21.56
CA LEU A 48 -9.70 8.30 -21.38
C LEU A 48 -10.84 7.93 -22.34
N PRO A 49 -10.85 6.71 -22.89
CA PRO A 49 -11.98 6.24 -23.70
C PRO A 49 -13.28 6.27 -22.90
N LEU A 50 -14.38 6.61 -23.58
CA LEU A 50 -15.71 6.47 -23.01
C LEU A 50 -15.96 4.99 -22.71
N PRO A 51 -16.58 4.67 -21.56
CA PRO A 51 -16.96 3.29 -21.29
C PRO A 51 -17.95 2.83 -22.39
N PRO A 52 -17.84 1.58 -22.88
CA PRO A 52 -18.79 1.07 -23.85
C PRO A 52 -20.21 1.14 -23.27
N ARG A 53 -21.17 1.68 -24.03
CA ARG A 53 -22.60 1.67 -23.69
C ARG A 53 -23.08 0.21 -23.70
N ARG A 54 -22.98 -0.50 -22.57
CA ARG A 54 -23.57 -1.85 -22.43
C ARG A 54 -25.10 -1.74 -22.40
N LYS A 55 -25.76 -2.46 -23.31
CA LYS A 55 -27.23 -2.57 -23.41
C LYS A 55 -27.84 -3.62 -22.46
N THR A 56 -27.08 -4.24 -21.56
CA THR A 56 -27.58 -5.30 -20.68
C THR A 56 -27.06 -5.11 -19.25
N ALA A 57 -28.00 -5.18 -18.31
CA ALA A 57 -27.78 -5.05 -16.88
C ALA A 57 -27.20 -6.35 -16.30
N THR A 58 -26.03 -6.26 -15.65
CA THR A 58 -25.55 -7.15 -14.55
C THR A 58 -24.14 -6.84 -14.05
N ALA A 59 -23.43 -5.81 -14.55
CA ALA A 59 -22.19 -5.34 -13.91
C ALA A 59 -22.49 -4.39 -12.75
N SER A 60 -21.81 -4.60 -11.60
CA SER A 60 -21.94 -3.79 -10.37
C SER A 60 -21.99 -2.30 -10.69
N ARG A 61 -23.14 -1.69 -10.39
CA ARG A 61 -23.44 -0.29 -10.72
C ARG A 61 -22.54 0.61 -9.88
N VAL A 62 -21.54 1.24 -10.49
CA VAL A 62 -21.00 2.49 -9.96
C VAL A 62 -22.17 3.49 -9.97
N PRO A 63 -22.58 4.06 -8.82
CA PRO A 63 -23.73 4.96 -8.77
C PRO A 63 -23.53 6.19 -9.68
N ALA A 64 -24.64 6.72 -10.21
CA ALA A 64 -24.65 7.92 -11.03
C ALA A 64 -24.06 9.12 -10.26
N LEU A 65 -23.33 9.99 -11.00
CA LEU A 65 -22.66 11.19 -10.50
C LEU A 65 -23.52 11.99 -9.51
N VAL A 66 -23.17 11.91 -8.23
CA VAL A 66 -23.63 12.84 -7.18
C VAL A 66 -23.03 14.23 -7.49
N PRO A 67 -23.73 15.36 -7.23
CA PRO A 67 -23.10 16.67 -7.22
C PRO A 67 -21.94 16.62 -6.24
N THR A 68 -20.72 16.52 -6.77
CA THR A 68 -19.55 16.33 -5.94
C THR A 68 -19.30 17.63 -5.19
N GLY A 69 -19.34 17.61 -3.85
CA GLY A 69 -19.07 18.74 -2.98
C GLY A 69 -17.63 19.28 -3.04
N PHE A 70 -16.93 19.08 -4.16
CA PHE A 70 -15.61 19.62 -4.43
C PHE A 70 -15.69 21.13 -4.59
N ARG A 71 -14.74 21.84 -3.97
CA ARG A 71 -14.63 23.29 -4.04
C ARG A 71 -13.82 23.78 -5.26
N PHE A 72 -13.60 22.92 -6.24
CA PHE A 72 -12.73 23.16 -7.41
C PHE A 72 -13.25 22.48 -8.68
N THR A 73 -12.71 22.86 -9.83
CA THR A 73 -13.12 22.35 -11.14
C THR A 73 -12.65 20.91 -11.36
N THR A 74 -13.56 20.04 -11.82
CA THR A 74 -13.28 18.63 -12.11
C THR A 74 -13.77 18.22 -13.50
N THR A 75 -13.08 17.26 -14.13
CA THR A 75 -13.50 16.66 -15.40
C THR A 75 -14.27 15.36 -15.19
N THR A 76 -14.98 14.90 -16.22
CA THR A 76 -15.72 13.62 -16.16
C THR A 76 -14.80 12.41 -16.01
N ASP A 77 -13.60 12.46 -16.59
CA ASP A 77 -12.62 11.38 -16.48
C ASP A 77 -12.04 11.33 -15.07
N GLU A 78 -11.77 12.50 -14.46
CA GLU A 78 -11.32 12.62 -13.07
C GLU A 78 -12.37 12.06 -12.10
N ILE A 79 -13.63 12.48 -12.24
CA ILE A 79 -14.73 11.97 -11.39
C ILE A 79 -14.86 10.45 -11.50
N ARG A 80 -14.70 9.88 -12.71
CA ARG A 80 -14.78 8.43 -12.91
C ARG A 80 -13.66 7.70 -12.16
N CYS A 81 -12.42 8.17 -12.26
CA CYS A 81 -11.28 7.56 -11.58
C CYS A 81 -11.35 7.76 -10.06
N PHE A 82 -11.84 8.92 -9.60
CA PHE A 82 -12.12 9.17 -8.19
C PHE A 82 -13.19 8.22 -7.64
N SER A 83 -14.30 8.07 -8.35
CA SER A 83 -15.37 7.13 -8.00
C SER A 83 -14.87 5.69 -7.99
N TYR A 84 -14.00 5.33 -8.92
CA TYR A 84 -13.34 4.03 -8.93
C TYR A 84 -12.46 3.83 -7.69
N PHE A 85 -11.72 4.84 -7.25
CA PHE A 85 -11.00 4.78 -5.97
C PHE A 85 -11.96 4.55 -4.80
N GLN A 86 -13.01 5.35 -4.69
CA GLN A 86 -13.97 5.28 -3.57
C GLN A 86 -14.66 3.92 -3.46
N HIS A 87 -15.14 3.38 -4.58
CA HIS A 87 -15.97 2.16 -4.58
C HIS A 87 -15.19 0.88 -4.81
N ARG A 88 -13.96 0.95 -5.32
CA ARG A 88 -13.14 -0.23 -5.65
C ARG A 88 -11.81 -0.24 -4.93
N SER A 89 -10.99 0.80 -5.06
CA SER A 89 -9.65 0.83 -4.44
C SER A 89 -9.73 0.74 -2.92
N ILE A 90 -10.57 1.54 -2.25
CA ILE A 90 -10.70 1.50 -0.79
C ILE A 90 -11.03 0.08 -0.33
N SER A 91 -12.02 -0.59 -0.94
CA SER A 91 -12.42 -1.95 -0.56
C SER A 91 -11.29 -2.98 -0.63
N HIS A 92 -10.31 -2.80 -1.53
CA HIS A 92 -9.13 -3.65 -1.62
C HIS A 92 -8.09 -3.26 -0.54
N LEU A 93 -7.85 -1.96 -0.34
CA LEU A 93 -6.91 -1.45 0.65
C LEU A 93 -7.25 -1.87 2.09
N ILE A 94 -8.54 -2.00 2.40
CA ILE A 94 -9.04 -2.37 3.75
C ILE A 94 -9.58 -3.81 3.83
N ALA A 95 -9.34 -4.64 2.81
CA ALA A 95 -9.97 -5.96 2.68
C ALA A 95 -9.70 -6.85 3.90
N SER A 96 -8.45 -6.84 4.37
CA SER A 96 -7.98 -7.65 5.50
C SER A 96 -8.23 -6.97 6.84
N VAL A 97 -8.08 -5.65 6.89
CA VAL A 97 -8.02 -4.85 8.13
C VAL A 97 -8.64 -3.48 7.89
N ASP A 98 -9.47 -3.01 8.82
CA ASP A 98 -9.96 -1.62 8.81
C ASP A 98 -8.79 -0.65 8.98
N ASN A 99 -8.76 0.42 8.19
CA ASN A 99 -7.72 1.43 8.31
C ASN A 99 -8.35 2.83 8.16
N PRO A 100 -8.44 3.60 9.26
CA PRO A 100 -9.04 4.94 9.29
C PRO A 100 -8.42 5.92 8.28
N LEU A 101 -7.15 5.72 7.91
CA LEU A 101 -6.49 6.50 6.88
C LEU A 101 -7.24 6.42 5.55
N TRP A 102 -7.54 5.22 5.09
CA TRP A 102 -8.16 4.98 3.78
C TRP A 102 -9.67 5.20 3.80
N GLU A 103 -10.34 4.92 4.93
CA GLU A 103 -11.80 5.04 5.06
C GLU A 103 -12.26 6.48 5.34
N LYS A 104 -11.48 7.24 6.12
CA LYS A 104 -11.90 8.55 6.63
C LYS A 104 -10.97 9.66 6.15
N LEU A 105 -9.69 9.59 6.52
CA LEU A 105 -8.77 10.72 6.34
C LEU A 105 -8.54 11.07 4.86
N VAL A 106 -8.15 10.09 4.05
CA VAL A 106 -7.87 10.28 2.61
C VAL A 106 -9.12 10.79 1.87
N PRO A 107 -10.32 10.18 2.02
CA PRO A 107 -11.54 10.73 1.43
C PRO A 107 -11.88 12.14 1.91
N GLN A 108 -11.85 12.42 3.22
CA GLN A 108 -12.19 13.74 3.77
C GLN A 108 -11.28 14.85 3.24
N MET A 109 -9.96 14.60 3.22
CA MET A 109 -8.98 15.55 2.69
C MET A 109 -9.22 15.80 1.21
N SER A 110 -9.54 14.77 0.43
CA SER A 110 -9.72 14.90 -1.02
C SER A 110 -10.86 15.83 -1.46
N TYR A 111 -11.86 16.07 -0.60
CA TYR A 111 -12.94 17.00 -0.93
C TYR A 111 -12.51 18.48 -0.85
N ASN A 112 -11.52 18.77 -0.02
CA ASN A 112 -11.05 20.14 0.26
C ASN A 112 -9.68 20.45 -0.35
N GLU A 113 -8.87 19.42 -0.60
CA GLU A 113 -7.48 19.57 -1.04
C GLU A 113 -7.29 19.06 -2.48
N PRO A 114 -7.17 19.96 -3.49
CA PRO A 114 -7.04 19.56 -4.89
C PRO A 114 -5.83 18.67 -5.17
N ALA A 115 -4.73 18.82 -4.41
CA ALA A 115 -3.56 17.98 -4.54
C ALA A 115 -3.87 16.52 -4.18
N VAL A 116 -4.55 16.29 -3.05
CA VAL A 116 -4.97 14.95 -2.61
C VAL A 116 -5.95 14.35 -3.62
N TYR A 117 -6.91 15.15 -4.09
CA TYR A 117 -7.85 14.72 -5.13
C TYR A 117 -7.13 14.19 -6.37
N HIS A 118 -6.18 14.94 -6.92
CA HIS A 118 -5.44 14.54 -8.12
C HIS A 118 -4.57 13.29 -7.88
N ALA A 119 -3.99 13.12 -6.69
CA ALA A 119 -3.28 11.90 -6.33
C ALA A 119 -4.22 10.67 -6.26
N ILE A 120 -5.42 10.83 -5.70
CA ILE A 120 -6.46 9.79 -5.69
C ILE A 120 -6.90 9.42 -7.11
N VAL A 121 -7.12 10.41 -7.97
CA VAL A 121 -7.51 10.20 -9.37
C VAL A 121 -6.43 9.38 -10.10
N ALA A 122 -5.15 9.69 -9.87
CA ALA A 122 -4.04 8.92 -10.44
C ALA A 122 -4.06 7.46 -9.96
N LEU A 123 -4.18 7.23 -8.65
CA LEU A 123 -4.26 5.90 -8.06
C LEU A 123 -5.46 5.10 -8.57
N GLY A 124 -6.65 5.72 -8.64
CA GLY A 124 -7.85 5.10 -9.19
C GLY A 124 -7.69 4.69 -10.66
N SER A 125 -7.03 5.52 -11.46
CA SER A 125 -6.72 5.22 -12.87
C SER A 125 -5.75 4.04 -13.01
N ILE A 126 -4.70 3.98 -12.19
CA ILE A 126 -3.76 2.86 -12.18
C ILE A 126 -4.43 1.57 -11.72
N HIS A 127 -5.19 1.60 -10.62
CA HIS A 127 -5.90 0.41 -10.15
C HIS A 127 -6.86 -0.12 -11.23
N GLN A 128 -7.59 0.78 -11.91
CA GLN A 128 -8.46 0.40 -13.03
C GLN A 128 -7.68 -0.23 -14.20
N ASN A 129 -6.48 0.26 -14.48
CA ASN A 129 -5.62 -0.30 -15.50
C ASN A 129 -5.18 -1.73 -15.13
N LEU A 130 -4.81 -1.94 -13.88
CA LEU A 130 -4.33 -3.23 -13.41
C LEU A 130 -5.43 -4.28 -13.30
N GLU A 131 -6.67 -3.93 -12.91
CA GLU A 131 -7.77 -4.91 -12.95
C GLU A 131 -8.05 -5.41 -14.38
N LYS A 132 -7.75 -4.61 -15.40
CA LYS A 132 -7.94 -5.00 -16.81
C LYS A 132 -6.77 -5.81 -17.38
N HIS A 133 -5.55 -5.56 -16.91
CA HIS A 133 -4.33 -6.06 -17.55
C HIS A 133 -3.44 -6.91 -16.62
N GLY A 134 -3.82 -7.06 -15.35
CA GLY A 134 -3.03 -7.72 -14.30
C GLY A 134 -1.87 -6.87 -13.78
N LEU A 135 -1.15 -7.41 -12.78
CA LEU A 135 0.08 -6.79 -12.27
C LEU A 135 1.16 -6.70 -13.35
N ARG A 136 1.85 -5.56 -13.35
CA ARG A 136 2.94 -5.27 -14.29
C ARG A 136 4.10 -6.25 -14.12
N VAL A 137 4.76 -6.54 -15.23
CA VAL A 137 6.08 -7.18 -15.22
C VAL A 137 7.13 -6.07 -15.32
N PRO A 138 8.16 -6.04 -14.43
CA PRO A 138 9.24 -5.05 -14.50
C PRO A 138 9.86 -4.98 -15.91
N GLY A 139 10.20 -3.76 -16.36
CA GLY A 139 10.85 -3.53 -17.66
C GLY A 139 9.91 -3.48 -18.89
N LYS A 140 8.66 -3.94 -18.81
CA LYS A 140 7.72 -3.83 -19.93
C LYS A 140 7.15 -2.41 -20.03
N LYS A 141 7.38 -1.72 -21.15
CA LYS A 141 6.72 -0.44 -21.46
C LYS A 141 5.23 -0.67 -21.70
N SER A 142 4.39 0.12 -21.06
CA SER A 142 2.93 0.10 -21.22
C SER A 142 2.52 1.34 -21.99
N ASN A 143 1.75 1.16 -23.07
CA ASN A 143 1.15 2.26 -23.83
C ASN A 143 -0.29 2.55 -23.34
N SER A 144 -0.57 2.30 -22.05
CA SER A 144 -1.92 2.49 -21.51
C SER A 144 -2.27 3.97 -21.42
N THR A 145 -3.45 4.31 -21.93
CA THR A 145 -3.99 5.68 -21.79
C THR A 145 -4.37 5.99 -20.34
N LEU A 146 -4.73 4.97 -19.54
CA LEU A 146 -4.99 5.13 -18.10
C LEU A 146 -3.71 5.47 -17.33
N GLU A 147 -2.56 4.91 -17.73
CA GLU A 147 -1.27 5.18 -17.09
C GLU A 147 -0.73 6.57 -17.45
N ARG A 148 -0.85 6.98 -18.72
CA ARG A 148 -0.51 8.35 -19.13
C ARG A 148 -1.40 9.38 -18.45
N PHE A 149 -2.69 9.10 -18.33
CA PHE A 149 -3.62 9.93 -17.57
C PHE A 149 -3.23 9.98 -16.09
N ALA A 150 -2.93 8.85 -15.46
CA ALA A 150 -2.47 8.83 -14.07
C ALA A 150 -1.21 9.69 -13.87
N THR A 151 -0.25 9.60 -14.79
CA THR A 151 0.98 10.41 -14.77
C THR A 151 0.67 11.92 -14.83
N GLU A 152 -0.23 12.34 -15.73
CA GLU A 152 -0.70 13.73 -15.81
C GLU A 152 -1.32 14.20 -14.49
N GLN A 153 -2.12 13.34 -13.85
CA GLN A 153 -2.81 13.65 -12.59
C GLN A 153 -1.82 13.70 -11.41
N SER A 154 -0.82 12.82 -11.36
CA SER A 154 0.25 12.88 -10.36
C SER A 154 1.06 14.18 -10.49
N LEU A 155 1.41 14.59 -11.71
CA LEU A 155 2.12 15.85 -11.96
C LEU A 155 1.30 17.08 -11.55
N ARG A 156 -0.02 17.04 -11.73
CA ARG A 156 -0.92 18.10 -11.24
C ARG A 156 -0.93 18.19 -9.72
N SER A 157 -1.07 17.05 -9.04
CA SER A 157 -0.99 17.01 -7.59
C SER A 157 0.34 17.61 -7.10
N PHE A 158 1.46 17.19 -7.68
CA PHE A 158 2.79 17.73 -7.37
C PHE A 158 2.91 19.25 -7.63
N SER A 159 2.38 19.74 -8.76
CA SER A 159 2.39 21.17 -9.08
C SER A 159 1.64 22.01 -8.03
N LEU A 160 0.47 21.54 -7.59
CA LEU A 160 -0.32 22.20 -6.55
C LEU A 160 0.39 22.24 -5.20
N LEU A 161 1.08 21.16 -4.81
CA LEU A 161 1.91 21.15 -3.60
C LEU A 161 3.06 22.16 -3.71
N THR A 162 3.74 22.18 -4.86
CA THR A 162 4.89 23.05 -5.11
C THR A 162 4.51 24.53 -5.08
N GLN A 163 3.34 24.90 -5.61
CA GLN A 163 2.82 26.26 -5.54
C GLN A 163 2.61 26.74 -4.10
N ARG A 164 2.31 25.82 -3.18
CA ARG A 164 2.09 26.09 -1.76
C ARG A 164 3.35 25.96 -0.90
N ARG A 165 4.54 25.76 -1.47
CA ARG A 165 5.78 25.47 -0.71
C ARG A 165 6.16 26.49 0.36
N ALA A 166 5.77 27.76 0.19
CA ALA A 166 6.03 28.84 1.14
C ALA A 166 4.83 29.16 2.06
N SER A 167 3.76 28.35 1.97
CA SER A 167 2.56 28.52 2.78
C SER A 167 2.83 28.17 4.25
N GLN A 168 2.27 28.97 5.16
CA GLN A 168 2.29 28.72 6.60
C GLN A 168 1.07 27.89 7.06
N ASP A 169 0.34 27.25 6.14
CA ASP A 169 -0.80 26.41 6.49
C ASP A 169 -0.33 25.20 7.33
N PRO A 170 -0.77 25.06 8.59
CA PRO A 170 -0.40 23.93 9.44
C PRO A 170 -0.86 22.59 8.87
N ALA A 171 -1.94 22.56 8.09
CA ALA A 171 -2.46 21.34 7.47
C ALA A 171 -1.64 20.89 6.24
N LEU A 172 -0.84 21.76 5.64
CA LEU A 172 -0.09 21.45 4.42
C LEU A 172 0.85 20.26 4.59
N ARG A 173 1.44 20.08 5.78
CA ARG A 173 2.31 18.92 6.05
C ARG A 173 1.54 17.60 5.98
N GLN A 174 0.34 17.55 6.55
CA GLN A 174 -0.54 16.38 6.46
C GLN A 174 -0.97 16.13 5.00
N VAL A 175 -1.25 17.20 4.24
CA VAL A 175 -1.57 17.12 2.81
C VAL A 175 -0.41 16.51 2.02
N ILE A 176 0.83 16.96 2.27
CA ILE A 176 2.03 16.42 1.63
C ILE A 176 2.22 14.95 2.01
N LEU A 177 2.05 14.58 3.29
CA LEU A 177 2.17 13.20 3.75
C LEU A 177 1.17 12.27 3.06
N VAL A 178 -0.10 12.67 2.97
CA VAL A 178 -1.12 11.87 2.27
C VAL A 178 -0.80 11.75 0.78
N CYS A 179 -0.37 12.84 0.12
CA CYS A 179 0.04 12.79 -1.28
C CYS A 179 1.26 11.88 -1.50
N CYS A 180 2.31 11.98 -0.68
CA CYS A 180 3.48 11.10 -0.76
C CYS A 180 3.10 9.63 -0.57
N LEU A 181 2.16 9.33 0.32
CA LEU A 181 1.68 7.97 0.51
C LEU A 181 0.91 7.48 -0.72
N LEU A 182 -0.03 8.27 -1.25
CA LEU A 182 -0.77 7.94 -2.47
C LEU A 182 0.16 7.74 -3.67
N PHE A 183 1.22 8.54 -3.79
CA PHE A 183 2.26 8.36 -4.80
C PHE A 183 3.04 7.07 -4.56
N THR A 184 3.48 6.79 -3.33
CA THR A 184 4.16 5.53 -2.98
C THR A 184 3.34 4.33 -3.47
N VAL A 185 2.04 4.29 -3.14
CA VAL A 185 1.14 3.21 -3.58
C VAL A 185 0.99 3.18 -5.10
N THR A 186 0.81 4.34 -5.74
CA THR A 186 0.70 4.43 -7.20
C THR A 186 1.95 3.88 -7.90
N GLU A 187 3.13 4.22 -7.40
CA GLU A 187 4.42 3.76 -7.93
C GLU A 187 4.64 2.26 -7.73
N LEU A 188 4.27 1.72 -6.57
CA LEU A 188 4.29 0.27 -6.30
C LEU A 188 3.39 -0.49 -7.28
N LEU A 189 2.17 0.00 -7.51
CA LEU A 189 1.22 -0.58 -8.48
C LEU A 189 1.72 -0.46 -9.93
N CYS A 190 2.46 0.58 -10.25
CA CYS A 190 3.15 0.73 -11.52
C CYS A 190 4.39 -0.18 -11.64
N GLY A 191 4.77 -0.93 -10.60
CA GLY A 191 5.98 -1.76 -10.59
C GLY A 191 7.27 -0.95 -10.59
N ARG A 192 7.28 0.21 -9.91
CA ARG A 192 8.42 1.14 -9.80
C ARG A 192 8.81 1.35 -8.33
N PRO A 193 9.29 0.30 -7.63
CA PRO A 193 9.52 0.36 -6.19
C PRO A 193 10.69 1.31 -5.81
N GLU A 194 11.63 1.58 -6.72
CA GLU A 194 12.67 2.60 -6.55
C GLU A 194 12.08 4.01 -6.44
N THR A 195 11.08 4.33 -7.26
CA THR A 195 10.41 5.64 -7.19
C THR A 195 9.50 5.70 -5.97
N ALA A 196 8.83 4.60 -5.63
CA ALA A 196 8.01 4.50 -4.43
C ALA A 196 8.83 4.78 -3.16
N SER A 197 10.06 4.25 -3.06
CA SER A 197 10.92 4.45 -1.89
C SER A 197 11.33 5.91 -1.71
N VAL A 198 11.51 6.68 -2.80
CA VAL A 198 11.79 8.13 -2.72
C VAL A 198 10.63 8.89 -2.07
N HIS A 199 9.39 8.59 -2.47
CA HIS A 199 8.21 9.21 -1.85
C HIS A 199 8.04 8.82 -0.39
N LEU A 200 8.26 7.54 -0.08
CA LEU A 200 8.20 7.02 1.28
C LEU A 200 9.24 7.70 2.18
N ALA A 201 10.49 7.79 1.72
CA ALA A 201 11.59 8.45 2.42
C ALA A 201 11.30 9.93 2.71
N GLY A 202 10.77 10.64 1.70
CA GLY A 202 10.38 12.03 1.85
C GLY A 202 9.31 12.22 2.93
N GLY A 203 8.30 11.35 2.97
CA GLY A 203 7.26 11.38 4.00
C GLY A 203 7.77 11.05 5.40
N LEU A 204 8.62 10.03 5.55
CA LEU A 204 9.24 9.67 6.83
C LEU A 204 10.11 10.81 7.38
N ARG A 205 10.84 11.53 6.52
CA ARG A 205 11.61 12.71 6.93
C ARG A 205 10.69 13.82 7.48
N ILE A 206 9.56 14.08 6.82
CA ILE A 206 8.57 15.07 7.30
C ILE A 206 7.98 14.64 8.65
N LEU A 207 7.67 13.36 8.83
CA LEU A 207 7.16 12.84 10.10
C LEU A 207 8.15 13.02 11.25
N ARG A 208 9.45 12.79 10.99
CA ARG A 208 10.52 13.06 11.97
C ARG A 208 10.59 14.54 12.36
N GLU A 209 10.55 15.44 11.39
CA GLU A 209 10.57 16.89 11.63
C GLU A 209 9.34 17.35 12.45
N LEU A 210 8.16 16.81 12.13
CA LEU A 210 6.91 17.08 12.85
C LEU A 210 6.97 16.65 14.31
N LYS A 211 7.55 15.46 14.57
CA LYS A 211 7.73 14.94 15.93
C LYS A 211 8.68 15.81 16.73
N ALA A 212 9.81 16.23 16.14
CA ALA A 212 10.75 17.15 16.78
C ALA A 212 10.11 18.51 17.13
N GLN A 213 9.15 18.97 16.32
CA GLN A 213 8.49 20.27 16.47
C GLN A 213 7.23 20.24 17.37
N ARG A 214 6.84 19.09 17.94
CA ARG A 214 5.60 18.92 18.75
C ARG A 214 4.34 19.51 18.08
N CYS A 215 4.20 19.29 16.78
CA CYS A 215 3.17 19.96 15.97
C CYS A 215 1.73 19.42 16.23
N ALA A 216 0.76 20.32 16.31
CA ALA A 216 -0.62 20.10 16.72
C ALA A 216 -1.58 19.64 15.61
N LEU A 217 -1.34 18.50 14.95
CA LEU A 217 -2.42 17.83 14.20
C LEU A 217 -3.24 16.97 15.17
N SER A 218 -4.42 16.50 14.76
CA SER A 218 -5.19 15.62 15.64
C SER A 218 -4.43 14.31 15.87
N PRO A 219 -4.37 13.80 17.12
CA PRO A 219 -3.53 12.65 17.46
C PRO A 219 -3.80 11.40 16.62
N TRP A 220 -5.05 11.15 16.23
CA TRP A 220 -5.40 9.95 15.47
C TRP A 220 -5.00 10.02 13.98
N GLU A 221 -5.06 11.21 13.37
CA GLU A 221 -4.67 11.41 11.96
C GLU A 221 -3.16 11.23 11.77
N GLN A 222 -2.38 11.76 12.70
CA GLN A 222 -0.94 11.56 12.74
C GLN A 222 -0.61 10.08 12.93
N GLN A 223 -1.24 9.44 13.92
CA GLN A 223 -0.95 8.04 14.26
C GLN A 223 -1.24 7.11 13.08
N THR A 224 -2.45 7.15 12.50
CA THR A 224 -2.81 6.23 11.39
C THR A 224 -1.95 6.44 10.15
N THR A 225 -1.54 7.69 9.89
CA THR A 225 -0.61 8.03 8.80
C THR A 225 0.75 7.42 9.10
N LEU A 226 1.29 7.66 10.29
CA LEU A 226 2.57 7.15 10.76
C LEU A 226 2.64 5.63 10.72
N ASP A 227 1.63 4.93 11.25
CA ASP A 227 1.55 3.46 11.25
C ASP A 227 1.65 2.90 9.83
N THR A 228 0.94 3.53 8.87
CA THR A 228 0.99 3.10 7.46
C THR A 228 2.36 3.36 6.83
N TYR A 229 3.01 4.48 7.15
CA TYR A 229 4.37 4.78 6.69
C TYR A 229 5.40 3.77 7.24
N LEU A 230 5.33 3.45 8.53
CA LEU A 230 6.19 2.46 9.18
C LEU A 230 6.00 1.07 8.61
N HIS A 231 4.75 0.66 8.39
CA HIS A 231 4.43 -0.62 7.79
C HIS A 231 5.00 -0.72 6.38
N LEU A 232 4.81 0.29 5.52
CA LEU A 232 5.41 0.28 4.19
C LEU A 232 6.94 0.32 4.21
N GLN A 233 7.52 1.03 5.17
CA GLN A 233 8.95 1.07 5.37
C GLN A 233 9.51 -0.31 5.69
N SER A 234 8.89 -1.04 6.63
CA SER A 234 9.37 -2.35 7.04
C SER A 234 9.41 -3.34 5.88
N GLN A 235 8.43 -3.26 4.98
CA GLN A 235 8.40 -4.06 3.76
C GLN A 235 9.42 -3.60 2.71
N SER A 236 9.65 -2.29 2.59
CA SER A 236 10.57 -1.72 1.59
C SER A 236 11.99 -2.27 1.72
N PHE A 237 12.37 -2.62 2.95
CA PHE A 237 13.63 -3.29 3.26
C PHE A 237 13.80 -4.58 2.44
N PHE A 238 12.73 -5.35 2.25
CA PHE A 238 12.81 -6.72 1.74
C PHE A 238 13.06 -6.82 0.24
N MET A 239 12.65 -5.81 -0.51
CA MET A 239 12.60 -5.91 -1.97
C MET A 239 13.62 -5.03 -2.68
N MET A 240 14.22 -4.05 -1.99
CA MET A 240 15.10 -3.05 -2.60
C MET A 240 16.59 -3.27 -2.31
N GLY A 241 17.42 -3.20 -3.36
CA GLY A 241 18.88 -3.10 -3.27
C GLY A 241 19.41 -1.67 -3.02
N GLY A 242 18.52 -0.68 -2.87
CA GLY A 242 18.86 0.72 -2.59
C GLY A 242 19.02 1.03 -1.10
N PRO A 243 19.37 2.30 -0.74
CA PRO A 243 19.65 2.68 0.63
C PRO A 243 18.45 2.35 1.52
N ILE A 244 18.77 1.66 2.60
CA ILE A 244 17.85 1.27 3.66
C ILE A 244 17.32 2.59 4.26
N LEU A 245 16.01 2.77 4.36
CA LEU A 245 15.47 3.98 4.97
C LEU A 245 15.59 3.83 6.48
N THR A 246 16.48 4.62 7.11
CA THR A 246 16.51 4.76 8.56
C THR A 246 15.23 5.49 8.96
N THR A 247 14.36 4.86 9.71
CA THR A 247 13.51 5.63 10.61
C THR A 247 13.69 4.98 11.96
N ASP A 248 14.49 5.67 12.77
CA ASP A 248 14.99 5.24 14.07
C ASP A 248 13.99 4.39 14.83
N HIS A 249 14.45 3.20 15.21
CA HIS A 249 13.76 2.33 16.14
C HIS A 249 13.46 3.04 17.47
N GLU A 250 14.27 4.04 17.84
CA GLU A 250 14.13 4.82 19.07
C GLU A 250 13.25 6.06 18.94
N ILE A 251 13.00 6.59 17.72
CA ILE A 251 12.23 7.83 17.56
C ILE A 251 10.73 7.56 17.57
N ILE A 252 10.22 6.37 17.20
CA ILE A 252 8.79 6.24 16.86
C ILE A 252 7.93 5.45 17.85
N TYR A 253 8.39 4.30 18.36
CA TYR A 253 7.56 3.52 19.29
C TYR A 253 7.53 4.10 20.71
N GLU A 254 8.38 5.11 21.02
CA GLU A 254 8.48 5.81 22.31
C GLU A 254 8.75 4.90 23.53
N ARG A 255 8.68 3.58 23.35
CA ARG A 255 8.75 2.51 24.33
C ARG A 255 9.34 1.25 23.69
N PRO A 256 9.95 0.35 24.48
CA PRO A 256 10.37 -0.98 24.02
C PRO A 256 9.21 -1.77 23.41
N TYR A 257 9.50 -2.63 22.42
CA TYR A 257 8.49 -3.47 21.76
C TYR A 257 7.69 -4.33 22.75
N GLU A 258 8.34 -4.78 23.82
CA GLU A 258 7.75 -5.58 24.89
C GLU A 258 6.61 -4.87 25.62
N ASP A 259 6.63 -3.54 25.67
CA ASP A 259 5.58 -2.73 26.31
C ASP A 259 4.29 -2.75 25.48
N HIS A 260 4.41 -2.93 24.17
CA HIS A 260 3.27 -3.12 23.27
C HIS A 260 2.65 -4.52 23.40
N LEU A 261 3.36 -5.49 24.00
CA LEU A 261 2.92 -6.88 24.18
C LEU A 261 2.21 -7.11 25.52
N SER A 262 1.49 -6.10 25.99
CA SER A 262 0.56 -6.22 27.12
C SER A 262 -0.71 -6.98 26.69
N THR A 263 -1.50 -7.38 27.69
CA THR A 263 -2.80 -8.05 27.46
C THR A 263 -3.73 -7.12 26.68
N PHE A 264 -4.33 -7.63 25.61
CA PHE A 264 -5.32 -6.92 24.81
C PHE A 264 -6.70 -7.54 24.90
N THR A 265 -7.73 -6.70 24.83
CA THR A 265 -9.15 -7.05 24.98
C THR A 265 -9.97 -6.81 23.71
N THR A 266 -9.37 -6.17 22.71
CA THR A 266 -9.99 -5.94 21.40
C THR A 266 -9.07 -6.40 20.28
N PHE A 267 -9.64 -6.72 19.12
CA PHE A 267 -8.85 -7.06 17.95
C PHE A 267 -7.95 -5.90 17.49
N HIS A 268 -8.43 -4.66 17.61
CA HIS A 268 -7.64 -3.47 17.27
C HIS A 268 -6.39 -3.32 18.16
N GLU A 269 -6.49 -3.62 19.45
CA GLU A 269 -5.32 -3.65 20.34
C GLU A 269 -4.33 -4.75 19.95
N ALA A 270 -4.82 -5.93 19.57
CA ALA A 270 -3.97 -7.01 19.05
C ALA A 270 -3.19 -6.56 17.80
N GLN A 271 -3.83 -5.82 16.89
CA GLN A 271 -3.16 -5.29 15.70
C GLN A 271 -2.08 -4.27 16.05
N ARG A 272 -2.36 -3.33 16.96
CA ARG A 272 -1.37 -2.36 17.43
C ARG A 272 -0.19 -3.01 18.15
N ALA A 273 -0.42 -4.12 18.85
CA ALA A 273 0.64 -4.90 19.50
C ALA A 273 1.50 -5.67 18.48
N PHE A 274 0.92 -6.09 17.37
CA PHE A 274 1.58 -6.87 16.32
C PHE A 274 2.57 -6.04 15.48
N GLU A 275 2.15 -4.84 15.06
CA GLU A 275 2.89 -4.02 14.07
C GLU A 275 4.35 -3.71 14.45
N PRO A 276 4.68 -3.29 15.69
CA PRO A 276 6.06 -3.00 16.06
C PRO A 276 6.99 -4.21 15.93
N VAL A 277 6.52 -5.38 16.39
CA VAL A 277 7.28 -6.64 16.31
C VAL A 277 7.41 -7.10 14.86
N PHE A 278 6.34 -6.99 14.07
CA PHE A 278 6.36 -7.29 12.64
C PHE A 278 7.39 -6.45 11.89
N ASN A 279 7.40 -5.14 12.15
CA ASN A 279 8.28 -4.20 11.50
C ASN A 279 9.76 -4.47 11.84
N ALA A 280 10.04 -4.78 13.11
CA ALA A 280 11.38 -5.15 13.55
C ALA A 280 11.85 -6.50 12.96
N SER A 281 10.95 -7.49 12.89
CA SER A 281 11.23 -8.80 12.32
C SER A 281 11.51 -8.71 10.81
N CYS A 282 10.75 -7.88 10.08
CA CYS A 282 11.05 -7.57 8.68
C CYS A 282 12.47 -7.01 8.52
N GLY A 283 12.87 -6.01 9.32
CA GLY A 283 14.22 -5.46 9.28
C GLY A 283 15.32 -6.52 9.47
N PHE A 284 15.15 -7.41 10.44
CA PHE A 284 16.05 -8.52 10.69
C PHE A 284 16.19 -9.46 9.48
N HIS A 285 15.07 -9.96 8.92
CA HIS A 285 15.10 -10.87 7.78
C HIS A 285 15.85 -10.27 6.60
N VAL A 286 15.61 -8.98 6.33
CA VAL A 286 16.22 -8.31 5.19
C VAL A 286 17.73 -8.25 5.31
N ILE A 287 18.22 -7.84 6.47
CA ILE A 287 19.66 -7.70 6.70
C ILE A 287 20.32 -9.06 6.54
N PHE A 288 19.74 -10.11 7.14
CA PHE A 288 20.21 -11.48 6.99
C PHE A 288 20.28 -11.91 5.52
N TRP A 289 19.18 -11.77 4.75
CA TRP A 289 19.14 -12.24 3.36
C TRP A 289 20.02 -11.39 2.42
N LYS A 290 20.21 -10.10 2.71
CA LYS A 290 21.17 -9.25 1.97
C LYS A 290 22.61 -9.69 2.22
N GLN A 291 22.99 -9.89 3.47
CA GLN A 291 24.33 -10.37 3.84
C GLN A 291 24.61 -11.72 3.20
N ARG A 292 23.65 -12.65 3.23
CA ARG A 292 23.78 -13.96 2.58
C ARG A 292 23.97 -13.89 1.07
N ARG A 293 23.48 -12.83 0.42
CA ARG A 293 23.68 -12.55 -1.01
C ARG A 293 24.93 -11.70 -1.31
N GLY A 294 25.74 -11.38 -0.30
CA GLY A 294 26.90 -10.50 -0.45
C GLY A 294 26.54 -9.04 -0.76
N ILE A 295 25.31 -8.62 -0.48
CA ILE A 295 24.88 -7.23 -0.66
C ILE A 295 25.32 -6.43 0.58
N PRO A 296 26.11 -5.35 0.42
CA PRO A 296 26.58 -4.56 1.55
C PRO A 296 25.42 -3.98 2.38
N VAL A 297 25.50 -4.13 3.70
CA VAL A 297 24.59 -3.53 4.67
C VAL A 297 25.39 -2.61 5.58
N PRO A 298 25.14 -1.29 5.59
CA PRO A 298 25.88 -0.35 6.45
C PRO A 298 25.78 -0.71 7.94
N GLU A 299 26.88 -0.51 8.68
CA GLU A 299 27.05 -0.97 10.08
C GLU A 299 25.98 -0.43 11.04
N PHE A 300 25.54 0.82 10.85
CA PHE A 300 24.47 1.43 11.64
C PHE A 300 23.18 0.57 11.67
N TYR A 301 22.87 -0.12 10.56
CA TYR A 301 21.69 -0.99 10.49
C TYR A 301 21.86 -2.27 11.31
N GLN A 302 23.08 -2.76 11.45
CA GLN A 302 23.36 -3.98 12.22
C GLN A 302 23.27 -3.70 13.73
N ALA A 303 23.78 -2.54 14.16
CA ALA A 303 23.77 -2.11 15.57
C ALA A 303 22.35 -1.90 16.13
N SER A 304 21.37 -1.62 15.25
CA SER A 304 19.99 -1.31 15.65
C SER A 304 19.05 -2.51 15.65
N LEU A 305 19.55 -3.71 15.31
CA LEU A 305 18.72 -4.91 15.23
C LEU A 305 18.42 -5.49 16.61
N LEU A 306 17.18 -5.94 16.80
CA LEU A 306 16.88 -6.88 17.87
C LEU A 306 17.63 -8.18 17.64
N SER A 307 18.14 -8.77 18.71
CA SER A 307 18.68 -10.12 18.63
C SER A 307 17.56 -11.07 18.17
N PRO A 308 17.88 -12.09 17.35
CA PRO A 308 16.89 -13.06 16.88
C PRO A 308 16.19 -13.79 18.04
N ILE A 309 16.89 -14.02 19.18
CA ILE A 309 16.30 -14.58 20.40
C ILE A 309 15.24 -13.63 20.98
N ARG A 310 15.51 -12.31 21.01
CA ARG A 310 14.56 -11.31 21.49
C ARG A 310 13.34 -11.20 20.57
N LEU A 311 13.53 -11.29 19.26
CA LEU A 311 12.43 -11.38 18.28
C LEU A 311 11.55 -12.62 18.53
N LEU A 312 12.16 -13.79 18.71
CA LEU A 312 11.43 -15.02 19.04
C LEU A 312 10.65 -14.88 20.35
N SER A 313 11.25 -14.29 21.38
CA SER A 313 10.56 -14.03 22.65
C SER A 313 9.33 -13.12 22.45
N CYS A 314 9.49 -12.02 21.71
CA CYS A 314 8.39 -11.10 21.39
C CYS A 314 7.26 -11.81 20.61
N TRP A 315 7.59 -12.61 19.60
CA TRP A 315 6.60 -13.33 18.82
C TRP A 315 5.84 -14.39 19.62
N ASN A 316 6.55 -15.16 20.45
CA ASN A 316 5.91 -16.15 21.33
C ASN A 316 5.00 -15.48 22.36
N ARG A 317 5.44 -14.36 22.95
CA ARG A 317 4.61 -13.57 23.87
C ARG A 317 3.36 -13.02 23.17
N PHE A 318 3.51 -12.45 21.97
CA PHE A 318 2.37 -11.99 21.18
C PHE A 318 1.38 -13.13 20.91
N LEU A 319 1.88 -14.29 20.47
CA LEU A 319 1.04 -15.47 20.19
C LEU A 319 0.29 -15.93 21.44
N GLN A 320 0.95 -16.01 22.59
CA GLN A 320 0.32 -16.37 23.85
C GLN A 320 -0.82 -15.39 24.23
N GLN A 321 -0.59 -14.08 24.05
CA GLN A 321 -1.61 -13.08 24.31
C GLN A 321 -2.77 -13.16 23.30
N LEU A 322 -2.47 -13.44 22.03
CA LEU A 322 -3.49 -13.63 20.99
C LEU A 322 -4.38 -14.84 21.30
N GLU A 323 -3.80 -15.97 21.68
CA GLU A 323 -4.57 -17.16 22.07
C GLU A 323 -5.40 -16.92 23.33
N SER A 324 -4.83 -16.23 24.33
CA SER A 324 -5.56 -15.87 25.56
C SER A 324 -6.75 -14.95 25.27
N PHE A 325 -6.56 -13.95 24.40
CA PHE A 325 -7.63 -13.06 23.94
C PHE A 325 -8.73 -13.83 23.21
N VAL A 326 -8.38 -14.73 22.30
CA VAL A 326 -9.37 -15.51 21.52
C VAL A 326 -10.13 -16.49 22.40
N ALA A 327 -9.48 -17.09 23.41
CA ALA A 327 -10.09 -18.04 24.32
C ALA A 327 -10.95 -17.39 25.42
N ALA A 328 -10.80 -16.07 25.66
CA ALA A 328 -11.50 -15.38 26.74
C ALA A 328 -13.03 -15.41 26.53
N PRO A 329 -13.84 -15.77 27.57
CA PRO A 329 -15.30 -15.86 27.45
C PRO A 329 -15.98 -14.53 27.08
N SER A 330 -15.35 -13.40 27.38
CA SER A 330 -15.81 -12.05 27.05
C SER A 330 -15.62 -11.69 25.58
N THR A 331 -14.74 -12.40 24.86
CA THR A 331 -14.38 -12.06 23.49
C THR A 331 -15.53 -12.36 22.53
N ARG A 332 -15.89 -11.36 21.72
CA ARG A 332 -16.92 -11.45 20.67
C ARG A 332 -16.35 -10.87 19.39
N LEU A 333 -15.96 -11.75 18.47
CA LEU A 333 -15.36 -11.36 17.19
C LEU A 333 -16.38 -11.46 16.06
N GLY A 334 -16.50 -10.40 15.28
CA GLY A 334 -17.18 -10.41 13.99
C GLY A 334 -16.46 -11.27 12.96
N ALA A 335 -17.11 -11.56 11.83
CA ALA A 335 -16.52 -12.41 10.77
C ALA A 335 -15.20 -11.83 10.20
N LYS A 336 -15.09 -10.50 10.10
CA LYS A 336 -13.86 -9.83 9.63
C LYS A 336 -12.73 -9.98 10.66
N GLU A 337 -13.02 -9.76 11.94
CA GLU A 337 -12.04 -9.89 13.02
C GLU A 337 -11.56 -11.33 13.18
N LYS A 338 -12.46 -12.32 13.05
CA LYS A 338 -12.06 -13.74 13.06
C LYS A 338 -11.04 -14.06 11.96
N ARG A 339 -11.26 -13.55 10.73
CA ARG A 339 -10.28 -13.68 9.64
C ARG A 339 -8.98 -12.93 9.96
N GLY A 340 -9.10 -11.73 10.51
CA GLY A 340 -7.96 -10.94 10.95
C GLY A 340 -7.09 -11.67 11.98
N VAL A 341 -7.69 -12.31 12.99
CA VAL A 341 -7.00 -13.14 13.98
C VAL A 341 -6.28 -14.31 13.31
N GLN A 342 -6.93 -15.02 12.38
CA GLN A 342 -6.27 -16.12 11.66
C GLN A 342 -5.08 -15.62 10.83
N LEU A 343 -5.20 -14.46 10.18
CA LEU A 343 -4.09 -13.84 9.45
C LEU A 343 -2.93 -13.50 10.41
N LEU A 344 -3.19 -12.82 11.52
CA LEU A 344 -2.15 -12.50 12.51
C LEU A 344 -1.46 -13.77 13.01
N ARG A 345 -2.23 -14.82 13.33
CA ARG A 345 -1.71 -16.11 13.80
C ARG A 345 -0.76 -16.75 12.78
N VAL A 346 -1.19 -16.94 11.54
CA VAL A 346 -0.35 -17.55 10.49
C VAL A 346 0.89 -16.72 10.20
N ILE A 347 0.77 -15.39 10.19
CA ILE A 347 1.90 -14.51 9.95
C ILE A 347 2.89 -14.57 11.12
N THR A 348 2.42 -14.58 12.37
CA THR A 348 3.29 -14.75 13.55
C THR A 348 4.04 -16.07 13.51
N HIS A 349 3.37 -17.19 13.21
CA HIS A 349 4.07 -18.48 13.03
C HIS A 349 5.08 -18.41 11.88
N GLY A 350 4.71 -17.78 10.75
CA GLY A 350 5.63 -17.55 9.64
C GLY A 350 6.90 -16.77 10.04
N GLN A 351 6.75 -15.73 10.86
CA GLN A 351 7.89 -14.96 11.37
C GLN A 351 8.74 -15.79 12.34
N ILE A 352 8.14 -16.60 13.22
CA ILE A 352 8.88 -17.51 14.11
C ILE A 352 9.72 -18.49 13.28
N VAL A 353 9.11 -19.17 12.30
CA VAL A 353 9.82 -20.08 11.40
C VAL A 353 10.93 -19.34 10.64
N GLY A 354 10.62 -18.16 10.07
CA GLY A 354 11.61 -17.34 9.39
C GLY A 354 12.81 -16.99 10.27
N VAL A 355 12.60 -16.60 11.53
CA VAL A 355 13.68 -16.18 12.43
C VAL A 355 14.51 -17.39 12.85
N LYS A 356 13.86 -18.52 13.17
CA LYS A 356 14.54 -19.80 13.45
C LYS A 356 15.39 -20.24 12.25
N SER A 357 14.86 -20.13 11.03
CA SER A 357 15.60 -20.49 9.82
C SER A 357 16.82 -19.61 9.62
N CYS A 358 16.70 -18.28 9.76
CA CYS A 358 17.84 -17.37 9.71
C CYS A 358 18.90 -17.73 10.77
N LEU A 359 18.49 -18.04 12.00
CA LEU A 359 19.39 -18.46 13.09
C LEU A 359 20.18 -19.71 12.75
N LEU A 360 19.53 -20.77 12.25
CA LEU A 360 20.21 -22.01 11.88
C LEU A 360 21.21 -21.76 10.74
N LEU A 361 20.78 -21.03 9.71
CA LEU A 361 21.60 -20.73 8.55
C LEU A 361 22.78 -19.80 8.87
N SER A 362 22.64 -18.89 9.84
CA SER A 362 23.77 -18.08 10.35
C SER A 362 24.86 -18.91 11.04
N ASN A 363 24.53 -20.13 11.49
CA ASN A 363 25.44 -21.04 12.15
C ASN A 363 25.79 -22.25 11.25
N ASP A 364 25.52 -22.16 9.94
CA ASP A 364 25.72 -23.23 8.96
C ASP A 364 25.01 -24.56 9.31
N LEU A 365 23.90 -24.46 10.05
CA LEU A 365 23.08 -25.60 10.44
C LEU A 365 21.97 -25.89 9.44
N SER A 366 21.62 -27.17 9.31
CA SER A 366 20.53 -27.64 8.45
C SER A 366 19.16 -27.21 8.96
N LEU A 367 18.28 -26.82 8.03
CA LEU A 367 16.87 -26.51 8.32
C LEU A 367 16.00 -27.76 8.58
N GLN A 368 16.56 -28.97 8.49
CA GLN A 368 15.83 -30.22 8.70
C GLN A 368 15.23 -30.32 10.11
N SER A 369 15.86 -29.71 11.12
CA SER A 369 15.34 -29.65 12.49
C SER A 369 14.05 -28.83 12.63
N LEU A 370 13.72 -27.99 11.63
CA LEU A 370 12.48 -27.20 11.59
C LEU A 370 11.38 -27.86 10.74
N MET A 371 11.52 -29.13 10.38
CA MET A 371 10.57 -29.74 9.44
C MET A 371 9.14 -29.74 9.98
N GLU A 372 8.94 -30.03 11.26
CA GLU A 372 7.61 -29.97 11.89
C GLU A 372 7.03 -28.55 11.87
N ASP A 373 7.84 -27.55 12.23
CA ASP A 373 7.48 -26.12 12.16
C ASP A 373 7.01 -25.73 10.73
N TYR A 374 7.70 -26.20 9.69
CA TYR A 374 7.35 -25.95 8.29
C TYR A 374 6.05 -26.63 7.86
N VAL A 375 5.85 -27.89 8.24
CA VAL A 375 4.63 -28.66 7.92
C VAL A 375 3.41 -28.01 8.59
N ASP A 376 3.55 -27.59 9.84
CA ASP A 376 2.49 -26.92 10.58
C ASP A 376 2.15 -25.56 9.96
N LEU A 377 3.17 -24.75 9.62
CA LEU A 377 2.96 -23.48 8.95
C LEU A 377 2.26 -23.66 7.60
N HIS A 378 2.64 -24.67 6.82
CA HIS A 378 2.00 -25.00 5.55
C HIS A 378 0.53 -25.36 5.76
N ARG A 379 0.21 -26.23 6.74
CA ARG A 379 -1.18 -26.60 7.08
C ARG A 379 -2.00 -25.38 7.48
N MET A 380 -1.46 -24.52 8.35
CA MET A 380 -2.12 -23.30 8.82
C MET A 380 -2.39 -22.32 7.68
N LEU A 381 -1.41 -22.12 6.79
CA LEU A 381 -1.58 -21.25 5.64
C LEU A 381 -2.64 -21.78 4.69
N LYS A 382 -2.66 -23.09 4.40
CA LYS A 382 -3.68 -23.72 3.56
C LYS A 382 -5.10 -23.47 4.09
N ILE A 383 -5.32 -23.73 5.38
CA ILE A 383 -6.62 -23.46 6.04
C ILE A 383 -7.00 -21.98 5.94
N THR A 384 -6.03 -21.08 6.09
CA THR A 384 -6.26 -19.63 6.00
C THR A 384 -6.64 -19.22 4.58
N LEU A 385 -5.99 -19.78 3.55
CA LEU A 385 -6.29 -19.51 2.14
C LEU A 385 -7.70 -19.96 1.76
N ASP A 386 -8.18 -21.09 2.29
CA ASP A 386 -9.54 -21.59 2.04
C ASP A 386 -10.63 -20.65 2.57
N GLN A 387 -10.30 -19.80 3.55
CA GLN A 387 -11.21 -18.80 4.11
C GLN A 387 -11.20 -17.47 3.34
N ILE A 388 -10.24 -17.27 2.43
CA ILE A 388 -10.10 -16.04 1.64
C ILE A 388 -10.94 -16.16 0.37
N GLN A 389 -12.16 -15.64 0.42
CA GLN A 389 -13.10 -15.63 -0.71
C GLN A 389 -12.70 -14.65 -1.81
N ASN A 390 -12.21 -13.47 -1.42
CA ASN A 390 -11.80 -12.41 -2.33
C ASN A 390 -10.29 -12.23 -2.27
N ARG A 391 -9.66 -12.29 -3.44
CA ARG A 391 -8.23 -12.12 -3.64
C ARG A 391 -7.97 -10.75 -4.27
N PRO A 392 -7.99 -9.66 -3.47
CA PRO A 392 -7.78 -8.32 -4.01
C PRO A 392 -6.40 -8.21 -4.64
N LEU A 393 -6.30 -7.37 -5.66
CA LEU A 393 -5.04 -7.08 -6.33
C LEU A 393 -4.10 -6.22 -5.47
N ILE A 394 -4.67 -5.45 -4.55
CA ILE A 394 -3.96 -4.49 -3.69
C ILE A 394 -4.31 -4.83 -2.25
N SER A 395 -3.31 -5.04 -1.40
CA SER A 395 -3.51 -5.26 0.03
C SER A 395 -2.33 -4.66 0.79
N LEU A 396 -2.43 -3.39 1.18
CA LEU A 396 -1.32 -2.69 1.84
C LEU A 396 -1.15 -3.05 3.32
N GLY A 397 -2.08 -3.80 3.91
CA GLY A 397 -1.94 -4.31 5.28
C GLY A 397 -0.92 -5.44 5.41
N VAL A 398 -0.89 -6.11 6.57
CA VAL A 398 -0.04 -7.29 6.78
C VAL A 398 -0.52 -8.42 5.86
N GLY A 399 0.32 -8.82 4.91
CA GLY A 399 -0.01 -9.80 3.87
C GLY A 399 0.61 -11.18 4.12
N LEU A 400 0.16 -12.18 3.36
CA LEU A 400 0.66 -13.56 3.45
C LEU A 400 1.94 -13.81 2.63
N THR A 401 2.37 -12.85 1.81
CA THR A 401 3.56 -12.96 0.95
C THR A 401 4.82 -13.39 1.71
N PRO A 402 5.15 -12.84 2.90
CA PRO A 402 6.29 -13.32 3.69
C PRO A 402 6.17 -14.77 4.12
N VAL A 403 4.96 -15.25 4.44
CA VAL A 403 4.73 -16.63 4.87
C VAL A 403 5.04 -17.60 3.73
N PHE A 404 4.56 -17.30 2.52
CA PHE A 404 4.94 -18.06 1.33
C PHE A 404 6.44 -18.04 1.08
N PHE A 405 7.08 -16.88 1.23
CA PHE A 405 8.54 -16.78 1.07
C PHE A 405 9.28 -17.71 2.04
N PHE A 406 8.89 -17.73 3.32
CA PHE A 406 9.51 -18.59 4.32
C PHE A 406 9.28 -20.07 4.02
N LEU A 407 8.05 -20.47 3.70
CA LEU A 407 7.74 -21.85 3.26
C LEU A 407 8.55 -22.26 2.02
N ALA A 408 8.87 -21.32 1.14
CA ALA A 408 9.69 -21.61 -0.03
C ALA A 408 11.19 -21.80 0.29
N GLN A 409 11.61 -21.64 1.55
CA GLN A 409 12.93 -22.04 2.05
C GLN A 409 12.93 -23.44 2.67
N CYS A 410 11.78 -24.12 2.69
CA CYS A 410 11.63 -25.43 3.26
C CYS A 410 12.53 -26.47 2.56
N PRO A 411 13.20 -27.39 3.32
CA PRO A 411 13.96 -28.49 2.73
C PRO A 411 13.11 -29.39 1.82
N ASP A 412 11.86 -29.65 2.20
CA ASP A 412 10.91 -30.41 1.40
C ASP A 412 10.54 -29.66 0.10
N TYR A 413 10.80 -30.31 -1.04
CA TYR A 413 10.57 -29.74 -2.36
C TYR A 413 9.09 -29.57 -2.69
N GLU A 414 8.20 -30.42 -2.19
CA GLU A 414 6.76 -30.33 -2.45
C GLU A 414 6.17 -29.08 -1.77
N ILE A 415 6.52 -28.85 -0.49
CA ILE A 415 6.10 -27.63 0.24
C ILE A 415 6.65 -26.37 -0.44
N ARG A 416 7.90 -26.43 -0.88
CA ARG A 416 8.56 -25.30 -1.54
C ARG A 416 7.92 -24.96 -2.89
N LEU A 417 7.66 -25.96 -3.73
CA LEU A 417 6.97 -25.78 -5.01
C LEU A 417 5.53 -25.27 -4.80
N TRP A 418 4.82 -25.82 -3.81
CA TRP A 418 3.49 -25.36 -3.43
C TRP A 418 3.50 -23.88 -3.02
N ALA A 419 4.50 -23.45 -2.23
CA ALA A 419 4.62 -22.07 -1.80
C ALA A 419 4.88 -21.10 -2.98
N ILE A 420 5.71 -21.53 -3.94
CA ILE A 420 5.98 -20.77 -5.17
C ILE A 420 4.71 -20.67 -6.04
N ASP A 421 3.97 -21.76 -6.20
CA ASP A 421 2.68 -21.75 -6.91
C ASP A 421 1.66 -20.83 -6.22
N GLY A 422 1.63 -20.82 -4.88
CA GLY A 422 0.84 -19.88 -4.10
C GLY A 422 1.15 -18.41 -4.41
N LEU A 423 2.43 -18.05 -4.53
CA LEU A 423 2.86 -16.70 -4.93
C LEU A 423 2.43 -16.36 -6.37
N LEU A 424 2.44 -17.33 -7.28
CA LEU A 424 2.13 -17.11 -8.70
C LEU A 424 0.62 -17.10 -8.99
N SER A 425 -0.16 -17.91 -8.27
CA SER A 425 -1.60 -18.10 -8.45
C SER A 425 -2.45 -16.95 -7.89
N TRP A 426 -1.90 -16.17 -6.94
CA TRP A 426 -2.52 -14.94 -6.45
C TRP A 426 -1.60 -13.72 -6.60
N PRO A 427 -1.46 -13.20 -7.85
CA PRO A 427 -0.64 -12.03 -8.09
C PRO A 427 -1.29 -10.79 -7.47
N HIS A 428 -0.72 -10.29 -6.39
CA HIS A 428 -1.13 -9.04 -5.73
C HIS A 428 0.07 -8.20 -5.25
N CYS A 429 -0.19 -6.91 -5.08
CA CYS A 429 0.73 -5.92 -4.53
C CYS A 429 0.39 -5.71 -3.04
N GLY A 430 1.24 -6.27 -2.18
CA GLY A 430 1.11 -6.23 -0.72
C GLY A 430 1.71 -4.97 -0.07
N GLY A 431 1.92 -3.90 -0.83
CA GLY A 431 2.89 -2.85 -0.54
C GLY A 431 4.19 -3.12 -1.30
N PHE A 432 5.33 -3.12 -0.64
CA PHE A 432 6.61 -3.49 -1.30
C PHE A 432 6.71 -4.98 -1.57
N PHE A 433 5.91 -5.81 -0.89
CA PHE A 433 5.81 -7.24 -1.19
C PHE A 433 5.01 -7.50 -2.46
N ASP A 434 5.70 -7.51 -3.61
CA ASP A 434 5.15 -7.99 -4.88
C ASP A 434 5.33 -9.51 -4.99
N THR A 435 4.22 -10.23 -5.06
CA THR A 435 4.19 -11.70 -5.14
C THR A 435 4.94 -12.27 -6.33
N LYS A 436 4.88 -11.63 -7.51
CA LYS A 436 5.62 -12.08 -8.70
C LYS A 436 7.12 -11.87 -8.53
N GLN A 437 7.53 -10.75 -7.94
CA GLN A 437 8.93 -10.47 -7.63
C GLN A 437 9.46 -11.46 -6.60
N MET A 438 8.66 -11.77 -5.57
CA MET A 438 8.99 -12.76 -4.56
C MET A 438 9.21 -14.15 -5.17
N ALA A 439 8.28 -14.61 -6.01
CA ALA A 439 8.41 -15.90 -6.71
C ALA A 439 9.68 -15.96 -7.57
N ARG A 440 10.01 -14.87 -8.28
CA ARG A 440 11.27 -14.81 -9.07
C ARG A 440 12.50 -14.93 -8.19
N LEU A 441 12.53 -14.26 -7.04
CA LEU A 441 13.67 -14.31 -6.12
C LEU A 441 13.89 -15.73 -5.59
N VAL A 442 12.82 -16.42 -5.20
CA VAL A 442 12.89 -17.80 -4.72
C VAL A 442 13.35 -18.74 -5.84
N LEU A 443 12.75 -18.63 -7.03
CA LEU A 443 13.11 -19.47 -8.19
C LEU A 443 14.58 -19.27 -8.62
N GLN A 444 15.12 -18.05 -8.51
CA GLN A 444 16.53 -17.81 -8.76
C GLN A 444 17.42 -18.51 -7.73
N GLY A 445 17.05 -18.49 -6.45
CA GLY A 445 17.77 -19.22 -5.40
C GLY A 445 17.77 -20.74 -5.61
N MET A 446 16.63 -21.31 -6.02
CA MET A 446 16.56 -22.75 -6.32
C MET A 446 17.48 -23.16 -7.48
N LYS A 447 17.62 -22.30 -8.50
CA LYS A 447 18.54 -22.56 -9.62
C LYS A 447 20.02 -22.55 -9.22
N THR A 448 20.37 -21.94 -8.10
CA THR A 448 21.74 -21.97 -7.58
C THR A 448 22.01 -23.18 -6.68
N GLU A 449 20.97 -23.90 -6.25
CA GLU A 449 21.08 -25.13 -5.45
C GLU A 449 21.17 -26.41 -6.30
N LEU A 450 20.67 -26.34 -7.54
CA LEU A 450 20.73 -27.38 -8.57
C LEU A 450 21.96 -27.18 -9.45
#